data_AF-A0A401QEI8-F1
#
_entry.id   AF-A0A401QEI8-F1
#
_cell.length_a   1.000
_cell.length_b   1.000
_cell.length_c   1.000
_cell.angle_alpha   90.00
_cell.angle_beta   90.00
_cell.angle_gamma   90.00
#
_symmetry.space_group_name_H-M   'P 1'
#
loop_
_entity.id
_entity.type
_entity.pdbx_description
1 polymer ?
#
loop_
_entity_poly.entity_id
_entity_poly.type
_entity_poly.pdbx_seq_one_letter_code
_entity_poly.pdbx_strand_id
1 'polypeptide(L)'
;MLRLHPWKYHASFSWANCGNGKDPAILKTLSIQPDPISIPGDLKASAVGSTAINLVAPLKVNLTLNKEVSGIWVRIPCVEEIGSCVYDDVCQLLDQAIPPGENCPEPLYTYGLPCHCPFKA
;
A
#
# COMPACT_ATOMS: atom_id res chain seq x y z
N MET A 1 -25.05 29.02 27.04
CA MET A 1 -24.65 27.60 26.96
C MET A 1 -23.64 27.45 25.83
N LEU A 2 -22.34 27.40 26.15
CA LEU A 2 -21.30 27.18 25.13
C LEU A 2 -21.35 25.73 24.66
N ARG A 3 -21.66 25.51 23.38
CA ARG A 3 -21.30 24.27 22.68
C ARG A 3 -19.82 24.36 22.31
N LEU A 4 -18.96 23.97 23.23
CA LEU A 4 -17.60 23.55 22.88
C LEU A 4 -17.73 22.16 22.24
N HIS A 5 -17.75 22.09 20.91
CA HIS A 5 -17.40 20.85 20.22
C HIS A 5 -15.88 20.90 20.04
N PRO A 6 -15.10 20.18 20.85
CA PRO A 6 -13.66 20.13 20.65
C PRO A 6 -13.41 19.47 19.30
N TRP A 7 -12.74 20.19 18.40
CA TRP A 7 -12.20 19.66 17.16
C TRP A 7 -11.34 18.41 17.45
N LYS A 8 -11.93 17.22 17.28
CA LYS A 8 -11.21 15.98 17.01
C LYS A 8 -11.71 15.46 15.67
N TYR A 9 -11.25 16.09 14.59
CA TYR A 9 -11.32 15.48 13.29
C TYR A 9 -10.24 14.41 13.26
N HIS A 10 -10.59 13.16 13.58
CA HIS A 10 -9.74 12.04 13.18
C HIS A 10 -9.77 12.04 11.65
N ALA A 11 -8.63 12.24 11.00
CA ALA A 11 -8.53 12.10 9.56
C ALA A 11 -8.98 10.68 9.20
N SER A 12 -10.04 10.57 8.41
CA SER A 12 -10.49 9.29 7.88
C SER A 12 -9.50 8.80 6.83
N PHE A 13 -9.43 7.49 6.65
CA PHE A 13 -8.68 6.86 5.58
C PHE A 13 -8.98 7.54 4.24
N SER A 14 -7.92 7.95 3.54
CA SER A 14 -8.00 8.59 2.23
C SER A 14 -6.81 8.19 1.38
N TRP A 15 -7.01 8.16 0.07
CA TRP A 15 -5.98 7.83 -0.92
C TRP A 15 -6.31 8.52 -2.24
N ALA A 16 -5.28 8.70 -3.08
CA ALA A 16 -5.42 9.15 -4.45
C ALA A 16 -4.24 8.63 -5.27
N ASN A 17 -4.41 8.49 -6.58
CA ASN A 17 -3.26 8.32 -7.48
C ASN A 17 -2.49 9.64 -7.56
N CYS A 18 -1.16 9.53 -7.55
CA CYS A 18 -0.27 10.64 -7.84
C CYS A 18 -0.22 10.91 -9.36
N GLY A 19 0.56 11.92 -9.75
CA GLY A 19 0.86 12.18 -11.17
C GLY A 19 -0.21 12.99 -11.91
N ASN A 20 -0.13 12.98 -13.24
CA ASN A 20 -1.00 13.75 -14.14
C ASN A 20 -2.01 12.89 -14.90
N GLY A 21 -2.26 11.66 -14.43
CA GLY A 21 -3.18 10.70 -15.04
C GLY A 21 -2.63 9.97 -16.27
N LYS A 22 -1.33 10.08 -16.56
CA LYS A 22 -0.67 9.35 -17.66
C LYS A 22 0.14 8.15 -17.18
N ASP A 23 0.19 7.92 -15.87
CA ASP A 23 0.89 6.77 -15.31
C ASP A 23 0.21 5.48 -15.79
N PRO A 24 0.99 4.48 -16.24
CA PRO A 24 0.43 3.29 -16.86
C PRO A 24 -0.27 2.39 -15.84
N ALA A 25 0.12 2.46 -14.56
CA ALA A 25 -0.49 1.72 -13.46
C ALA A 25 -1.28 2.69 -12.56
N ILE A 26 -2.56 2.40 -12.37
CA ILE A 26 -3.47 3.22 -11.55
C ILE A 26 -4.27 2.35 -10.58
N LEU A 27 -4.54 2.89 -9.40
CA LEU A 27 -5.48 2.33 -8.45
C LEU A 27 -6.88 2.92 -8.72
N LYS A 28 -7.87 2.06 -8.89
CA LYS A 28 -9.27 2.46 -9.16
C LYS A 28 -10.08 2.54 -7.88
N THR A 29 -9.91 1.57 -7.00
CA THR A 29 -10.56 1.53 -5.68
C THR A 29 -9.56 1.04 -4.64
N LEU A 30 -9.69 1.56 -3.42
CA LEU A 30 -9.01 1.07 -2.24
C LEU A 30 -9.90 1.38 -1.02
N SER A 31 -10.14 0.37 -0.19
CA SER A 31 -10.90 0.49 1.05
C SER A 31 -10.17 -0.24 2.16
N ILE A 32 -10.10 0.38 3.34
CA ILE A 32 -9.48 -0.19 4.53
C ILE A 32 -10.42 0.02 5.71
N GLN A 33 -10.66 -1.04 6.50
CA GLN A 33 -11.50 -1.01 7.71
C GLN A 33 -10.89 -1.91 8.79
N PRO A 34 -11.05 -1.57 10.09
CA PRO A 34 -11.70 -0.36 10.60
C PRO A 34 -10.86 0.90 10.40
N ASP A 35 -11.51 2.05 10.51
CA ASP A 35 -10.87 3.37 10.50
C ASP A 35 -11.26 4.12 11.80
N PRO A 36 -10.30 4.39 12.71
CA PRO A 36 -8.87 4.09 12.62
C PRO A 36 -8.56 2.58 12.73
N ILE A 37 -7.40 2.19 12.19
CA ILE A 37 -6.90 0.81 12.30
C ILE A 37 -6.53 0.51 13.76
N SER A 38 -7.02 -0.62 14.28
CA SER A 38 -6.69 -1.13 15.61
C SER A 38 -5.54 -2.13 15.54
N ILE A 39 -4.49 -1.92 16.35
CA ILE A 39 -3.33 -2.82 16.42
C ILE A 39 -3.11 -3.22 17.90
N PRO A 40 -3.12 -4.52 18.25
CA PRO A 40 -3.43 -5.66 17.37
C PRO A 40 -4.92 -5.71 16.98
N GLY A 41 -5.24 -6.37 15.86
CA GLY A 41 -6.61 -6.55 15.39
C GLY A 41 -6.70 -6.97 13.94
N ASP A 42 -7.90 -7.40 13.52
CA ASP A 42 -8.18 -7.76 12.12
C ASP A 42 -8.39 -6.52 11.25
N LEU A 43 -7.88 -6.59 10.03
CA LEU A 43 -8.06 -5.59 9.00
C LEU A 43 -8.80 -6.17 7.79
N LYS A 44 -9.80 -5.44 7.29
CA LYS A 44 -10.43 -5.72 6.00
C LYS A 44 -9.90 -4.73 4.97
N ALA A 45 -9.27 -5.23 3.93
CA ALA A 45 -8.78 -4.45 2.80
C ALA A 45 -9.39 -4.94 1.49
N SER A 46 -9.71 -4.02 0.59
CA SER A 46 -10.05 -4.34 -0.81
C SER A 46 -9.41 -3.32 -1.73
N ALA A 47 -8.94 -3.77 -2.90
CA ALA A 47 -8.27 -2.92 -3.86
C ALA A 47 -8.58 -3.41 -5.28
N VAL A 48 -8.74 -2.45 -6.21
CA VAL A 48 -8.81 -2.73 -7.64
C VAL A 48 -7.84 -1.78 -8.33
N GLY A 49 -6.93 -2.35 -9.12
CA GLY A 49 -5.98 -1.60 -9.93
C GLY A 49 -6.02 -2.04 -11.39
N SER A 50 -5.34 -1.29 -12.25
CA SER A 50 -5.04 -1.71 -13.62
C SER A 50 -3.70 -1.18 -14.05
N THR A 51 -3.02 -1.90 -14.93
CA THR A 51 -1.80 -1.45 -15.59
C THR A 51 -1.94 -1.57 -17.10
N ALA A 52 -1.44 -0.60 -17.86
CA ALA A 52 -1.40 -0.63 -19.32
C ALA A 52 -0.12 -1.28 -19.86
N ILE A 53 0.84 -1.60 -18.97
CA ILE A 53 2.11 -2.25 -19.30
C ILE A 53 2.37 -3.43 -18.38
N ASN A 54 3.19 -4.37 -18.83
CA ASN A 54 3.69 -5.43 -17.96
C ASN A 54 4.60 -4.83 -16.90
N LEU A 55 4.36 -5.14 -15.63
CA LEU A 55 5.26 -4.82 -14.53
C LEU A 55 6.25 -5.98 -14.38
N VAL A 56 7.48 -5.76 -14.85
CA VAL A 56 8.53 -6.77 -14.97
C VAL A 56 9.68 -6.46 -14.01
N ALA A 57 10.47 -7.48 -13.65
CA ALA A 57 11.69 -7.28 -12.87
C ALA A 57 12.79 -6.57 -13.71
N PRO A 58 13.64 -5.73 -13.09
CA PRO A 58 13.53 -5.27 -11.70
C PRO A 58 12.42 -4.23 -11.53
N LEU A 59 11.57 -4.39 -10.52
CA LEU A 59 10.46 -3.47 -10.24
C LEU A 59 10.75 -2.63 -9.00
N LYS A 60 11.17 -1.38 -9.20
CA LYS A 60 11.56 -0.47 -8.12
C LYS A 60 10.36 0.22 -7.46
N VAL A 61 10.33 0.26 -6.12
CA VAL A 61 9.35 1.01 -5.32
C VAL A 61 10.07 2.00 -4.41
N ASN A 62 9.68 3.27 -4.47
CA ASN A 62 10.19 4.34 -3.61
C ASN A 62 9.09 4.78 -2.63
N LEU A 63 9.19 4.34 -1.37
CA LEU A 63 8.20 4.59 -0.33
C LEU A 63 8.62 5.78 0.54
N THR A 64 7.70 6.71 0.76
CA THR A 64 7.87 7.80 1.74
C THR A 64 6.78 7.70 2.79
N LEU A 65 7.19 7.45 4.03
CA LEU A 65 6.30 7.36 5.19
C LEU A 65 6.49 8.60 6.07
N ASN A 66 5.40 9.29 6.37
CA ASN A 66 5.37 10.41 7.31
C ASN A 66 4.39 10.14 8.44
N LYS A 67 4.70 10.67 9.63
CA LYS A 67 3.82 10.68 10.80
C LYS A 67 3.51 12.12 11.19
N GLU A 68 2.23 12.42 11.37
CA GLU A 68 1.82 13.70 11.94
C GLU A 68 2.03 13.68 13.47
N VAL A 69 2.76 14.66 13.98
CA VAL A 69 3.00 14.89 15.41
C VAL A 69 2.76 16.36 15.69
N SER A 70 1.71 16.67 16.47
CA SER A 70 1.35 18.04 16.84
C SER A 70 1.23 19.01 15.65
N GLY A 71 0.64 18.53 14.54
CA GLY A 71 0.43 19.33 13.32
C GLY A 71 1.62 19.42 12.37
N ILE A 72 2.75 18.76 12.68
CA ILE A 72 3.93 18.69 11.84
C ILE A 72 4.07 17.28 11.27
N TRP A 73 4.33 17.18 9.97
CA TRP A 73 4.62 15.90 9.31
C TRP A 73 6.11 15.58 9.42
N VAL A 74 6.43 14.54 10.17
CA VAL A 74 7.80 14.05 10.38
C VAL A 74 8.04 12.82 9.50
N ARG A 75 9.08 12.87 8.67
CA ARG A 75 9.48 11.73 7.84
C ARG A 75 10.09 10.62 8.70
N ILE A 76 9.59 9.40 8.55
CA ILE A 76 10.12 8.22 9.22
C ILE A 76 11.27 7.64 8.38
N PRO A 77 12.51 7.53 8.90
CA PRO A 77 13.63 6.95 8.15
C PRO A 77 13.41 5.46 7.89
N CYS A 78 14.09 4.91 6.89
CA CYS A 78 14.12 3.47 6.66
C CYS A 78 15.01 2.78 7.70
N VAL A 79 14.46 1.83 8.45
CA VAL A 79 15.17 0.98 9.40
C VAL A 79 14.59 -0.42 9.28
N GLU A 80 15.43 -1.42 9.01
CA GLU A 80 15.00 -2.83 8.91
C GLU A 80 13.79 -3.02 7.98
N GLU A 81 13.84 -2.43 6.77
CA GLU A 81 12.76 -2.46 5.76
C GLU A 81 11.44 -1.77 6.18
N ILE A 82 11.45 -0.97 7.25
CA ILE A 82 10.29 -0.22 7.74
C ILE A 82 10.59 1.29 7.67
N GLY A 83 9.68 2.07 7.08
CA GLY A 83 9.75 3.52 7.00
C GLY A 83 9.82 4.06 5.57
N SER A 84 10.58 5.14 5.37
CA SER A 84 10.81 5.70 4.03
C SER A 84 11.91 4.94 3.29
N CYS A 85 11.60 3.75 2.79
CA CYS A 85 12.54 2.84 2.14
C CYS A 85 12.49 2.92 0.60
N VAL A 86 13.60 2.55 -0.03
CA VAL A 86 13.68 2.33 -1.48
C VAL A 86 13.95 0.84 -1.69
N TYR A 87 12.97 0.14 -2.28
CA TYR A 87 13.08 -1.26 -2.65
C TYR A 87 13.47 -1.31 -4.13
N ASP A 88 14.70 -1.72 -4.43
CA ASP A 88 15.23 -1.69 -5.80
C ASP A 88 14.58 -2.72 -6.72
N ASP A 89 14.14 -3.86 -6.16
CA ASP A 89 13.39 -4.87 -6.89
C ASP A 89 12.39 -5.61 -5.98
N VAL A 90 11.13 -5.20 -6.00
CA VAL A 90 10.08 -5.89 -5.24
C VAL A 90 9.74 -7.26 -5.80
N CYS A 91 10.11 -7.57 -7.05
CA CYS A 91 9.95 -8.91 -7.60
C CYS A 91 10.85 -9.91 -6.86
N GLN A 92 12.09 -9.51 -6.55
CA GLN A 92 13.01 -10.32 -5.76
C GLN A 92 12.49 -10.55 -4.33
N LEU A 93 11.86 -9.54 -3.71
CA LEU A 93 11.25 -9.67 -2.39
C LEU A 93 10.06 -10.64 -2.40
N LEU A 94 9.23 -10.60 -3.46
CA LEU A 94 8.14 -11.55 -3.63
C LEU A 94 8.69 -12.99 -3.77
N ASP A 95 9.73 -13.22 -4.57
CA ASP A 95 10.32 -14.55 -4.74
C ASP A 95 10.98 -15.09 -3.46
N GLN A 96 11.45 -14.21 -2.56
CA GLN A 96 11.97 -14.58 -1.24
C GLN A 96 10.86 -14.94 -0.26
N ALA A 97 9.75 -14.17 -0.28
CA ALA A 97 8.63 -14.37 0.63
C ALA A 97 7.71 -15.52 0.20
N ILE A 98 7.62 -15.75 -1.11
CA ILE A 98 6.79 -16.76 -1.76
C ILE A 98 7.72 -17.46 -2.77
N PRO A 99 8.26 -18.65 -2.47
CA PRO A 99 9.17 -19.33 -3.38
C PRO A 99 8.49 -19.68 -4.72
N PRO A 100 9.16 -19.46 -5.87
CA PRO A 100 8.61 -19.83 -7.18
C PRO A 100 8.21 -21.30 -7.27
N GLY A 101 7.03 -21.56 -7.83
CA GLY A 101 6.46 -22.91 -7.94
C GLY A 101 5.52 -23.29 -6.80
N GLU A 102 5.46 -22.50 -5.73
CA GLU A 102 4.41 -22.61 -4.72
C GLU A 102 3.13 -21.87 -5.13
N ASN A 103 2.00 -22.25 -4.53
CA ASN A 103 0.76 -21.52 -4.72
C ASN A 103 0.87 -20.14 -4.05
N CYS A 104 0.29 -19.12 -4.67
CA CYS A 104 0.16 -17.82 -4.01
C CYS A 104 -0.58 -17.95 -2.67
N PRO A 105 -0.28 -17.11 -1.68
CA PRO A 105 -0.99 -17.14 -0.41
C PRO A 105 -2.45 -16.69 -0.59
N GLU A 106 -3.33 -17.12 0.31
CA GLU A 106 -4.66 -16.52 0.43
C GLU A 106 -4.53 -15.03 0.82
N PRO A 107 -5.39 -14.14 0.29
CA PRO A 107 -6.56 -14.41 -0.55
C PRO A 107 -6.25 -14.44 -2.07
N LEU A 108 -4.99 -14.29 -2.48
CA LEU A 108 -4.63 -14.18 -3.90
C LEU A 108 -4.96 -15.46 -4.66
N TYR A 109 -4.72 -16.62 -4.05
CA TYR A 109 -5.06 -17.92 -4.63
C TYR A 109 -6.55 -18.05 -4.95
N THR A 110 -7.43 -17.80 -3.97
CA THR A 110 -8.88 -17.87 -4.18
C THR A 110 -9.37 -16.94 -5.30
N TYR A 111 -8.75 -15.77 -5.47
CA TYR A 111 -9.13 -14.82 -6.52
C TYR A 111 -8.39 -15.04 -7.85
N GLY A 112 -7.50 -16.03 -7.95
CA GLY A 112 -6.69 -16.28 -9.15
C GLY A 112 -5.73 -15.14 -9.48
N LEU A 113 -5.30 -14.37 -8.48
CA LEU A 113 -4.37 -13.25 -8.64
C LEU A 113 -2.92 -13.75 -8.62
N PRO A 114 -2.04 -13.27 -9.52
CA PRO A 114 -0.62 -13.61 -9.49
C PRO A 114 0.07 -12.98 -8.27
N CYS A 115 1.12 -13.65 -7.78
CA CYS A 115 1.98 -13.17 -6.69
C CYS A 115 3.46 -13.07 -7.07
N HIS A 116 3.78 -13.27 -8.36
CA HIS A 116 5.12 -13.16 -8.91
C HIS A 116 5.12 -12.25 -10.13
N CYS A 117 6.24 -11.59 -10.34
CA CYS A 117 6.50 -10.90 -11.60
C CYS A 117 6.71 -11.92 -12.74
N PRO A 118 6.38 -11.57 -14.00
CA PRO A 118 5.79 -10.31 -14.42
C PRO A 118 4.28 -10.24 -14.14
N PHE A 119 3.81 -9.09 -13.66
CA PHE A 119 2.38 -8.79 -13.62
C PHE A 119 1.95 -8.27 -14.98
N LYS A 120 1.11 -9.05 -15.68
CA LYS A 120 0.66 -8.72 -17.04
C LYS A 120 -0.39 -7.60 -17.02
N ALA A 121 -0.39 -6.79 -18.09
CA ALA A 121 -1.45 -5.82 -18.38
C ALA A 121 -2.80 -6.49 -18.64
#